data_AF-A0A925I902-F1
#
_entry.id   AF-A0A925I902-F1
#
_cell.length_a   1.000
_cell.length_b   1.000
_cell.length_c   1.000
_cell.angle_alpha   90.00
_cell.angle_beta   90.00
_cell.angle_gamma   90.00
#
_symmetry.space_group_name_H-M   'P 1'
#
loop_
_entity.id
_entity.type
_entity.pdbx_description
1 polymer ?
#
loop_
_entity_poly.entity_id
_entity_poly.type
_entity_poly.pdbx_seq_one_letter_code
_entity_poly.pdbx_strand_id
1 'polypeptide(L)'
;MKKNKTYFVAIGFLLLASFGTRAQNNTTATGGDAAGSGGSASYSIGQVDYIVQTGAGGTANQGVQQPYEILTLGGLSETNIQLEAVVFPNPTTSGIMLSIKETDFSQLSYTVYSVEGKLLDKRNIANQQTQIDLKNFANGNYFISVIKNNKQVKQFKIIKNQ
;
A
#
# COMPACT_ATOMS: atom_id res chain seq x y z
N MET A 1 -10.27 20.37 49.27
CA MET A 1 -10.74 21.12 48.06
C MET A 1 -9.92 20.88 46.78
N LYS A 2 -8.63 20.49 46.82
CA LYS A 2 -7.81 20.31 45.59
C LYS A 2 -8.15 19.06 44.75
N LYS A 3 -8.54 17.93 45.36
CA LYS A 3 -8.86 16.67 44.63
C LYS A 3 -10.05 16.80 43.68
N ASN A 4 -11.11 17.53 44.07
CA ASN A 4 -12.31 17.71 43.26
C ASN A 4 -12.05 18.49 41.97
N LYS A 5 -11.05 19.39 41.97
CA LYS A 5 -10.66 20.18 40.80
C LYS A 5 -9.93 19.33 39.76
N THR A 6 -9.15 18.33 40.19
CA THR A 6 -8.47 17.37 39.30
C THR A 6 -9.48 16.46 38.58
N TYR A 7 -10.53 15.99 39.27
CA TYR A 7 -11.60 15.20 38.64
C TYR A 7 -12.38 16.01 37.60
N PHE A 8 -12.68 17.28 37.87
CA PHE A 8 -13.35 18.15 36.90
C PHE A 8 -12.51 18.38 35.63
N VAL A 9 -11.19 18.55 35.77
CA VAL A 9 -10.27 18.68 34.62
C VAL A 9 -10.17 17.37 33.84
N ALA A 10 -10.10 16.22 34.52
CA ALA A 10 -10.07 14.91 33.87
C ALA A 10 -11.36 14.62 33.08
N ILE A 11 -12.53 14.95 33.64
CA ILE A 11 -13.83 14.80 32.97
C ILE A 11 -13.91 15.74 31.75
N GLY A 12 -13.43 16.98 31.88
CA GLY A 12 -13.37 17.91 30.75
C GLY A 12 -12.51 17.40 29.60
N PHE A 13 -11.35 16.80 29.90
CA PHE A 13 -10.47 16.21 28.89
C PHE A 13 -11.10 14.99 28.21
N LEU A 14 -11.83 14.17 28.97
CA LEU A 14 -12.56 13.01 28.44
C LEU A 14 -13.69 13.43 27.47
N LEU A 15 -14.38 14.53 27.78
CA LEU A 15 -15.45 15.08 26.94
C LEU A 15 -14.91 15.77 25.67
N LEU A 16 -13.69 16.32 25.71
CA LEU A 16 -13.06 16.92 24.52
C LEU A 16 -12.57 15.87 23.52
N ALA A 17 -12.22 14.67 23.99
CA ALA A 17 -11.75 13.57 23.14
C ALA A 17 -12.85 12.93 22.28
N SER A 18 -14.14 13.15 22.58
CA SER A 18 -15.27 12.53 21.86
C SER A 18 -15.80 13.33 20.67
N PHE A 19 -15.32 14.55 20.41
CA PHE A 19 -15.85 15.42 19.35
C PHE A 19 -15.20 15.25 17.96
N GLY A 20 -14.33 14.25 17.76
CA GLY A 20 -13.51 14.15 16.55
C GLY A 20 -13.69 12.89 15.68
N THR A 21 -14.44 11.87 16.12
CA THR A 21 -14.47 10.58 15.40
C THR A 21 -15.52 10.58 14.30
N ARG A 22 -15.10 10.90 13.07
CA ARG A 22 -15.88 10.60 11.87
C ARG A 22 -15.57 9.16 11.46
N ALA A 23 -16.41 8.21 11.88
CA ALA A 23 -16.45 6.90 11.26
C ALA A 23 -17.36 6.98 10.03
N GLN A 24 -16.94 6.37 8.92
CA GLN A 24 -17.76 6.20 7.74
C GLN A 24 -18.99 5.35 8.08
N ASN A 25 -20.21 5.90 7.93
CA ASN A 25 -21.47 5.19 8.12
C ASN A 25 -22.03 4.79 6.75
N ASN A 26 -22.50 3.55 6.65
CA ASN A 26 -23.11 2.99 5.44
C ASN A 26 -24.46 2.37 5.78
N THR A 27 -25.43 2.47 4.89
CA THR A 27 -26.71 1.76 5.04
C THR A 27 -26.52 0.33 4.54
N THR A 28 -26.21 -0.59 5.46
CA THR A 28 -26.07 -2.03 5.18
C THR A 28 -27.16 -2.79 5.93
N ALA A 29 -27.72 -3.83 5.31
CA ALA A 29 -28.66 -4.74 5.97
C ALA A 29 -28.00 -5.53 7.10
N THR A 30 -26.72 -5.90 6.95
CA THR A 30 -25.89 -6.52 7.99
C THR A 30 -24.40 -6.42 7.62
N GLY A 31 -23.50 -6.72 8.56
CA GLY A 31 -22.05 -6.75 8.33
C GLY A 31 -21.31 -7.29 9.56
N GLY A 32 -20.01 -7.53 9.42
CA GLY A 32 -19.16 -8.01 10.51
C GLY A 32 -17.78 -8.46 10.05
N ASP A 33 -17.03 -9.07 10.96
CA ASP A 33 -15.73 -9.67 10.68
C ASP A 33 -15.82 -11.19 10.80
N ALA A 34 -15.27 -11.89 9.81
CA ALA A 34 -15.05 -13.33 9.83
C ALA A 34 -13.55 -13.60 10.05
N ALA A 35 -13.22 -14.53 10.94
CA ALA A 35 -11.85 -14.98 11.17
C ALA A 35 -11.78 -16.51 11.10
N GLY A 36 -10.73 -17.04 10.49
CA GLY A 36 -10.46 -18.46 10.40
C GLY A 36 -8.97 -18.75 10.18
N SER A 37 -8.62 -20.03 10.04
CA SER A 37 -7.22 -20.44 9.78
C SER A 37 -6.64 -19.86 8.48
N GLY A 38 -7.50 -19.46 7.54
CA GLY A 38 -7.12 -18.80 6.28
C GLY A 38 -6.99 -17.27 6.37
N GLY A 39 -7.17 -16.65 7.54
CA GLY A 39 -7.09 -15.20 7.74
C GLY A 39 -8.39 -14.57 8.23
N SER A 40 -8.48 -13.24 8.14
CA SER A 40 -9.67 -12.47 8.50
C SER A 40 -10.22 -11.70 7.30
N ALA A 41 -11.54 -11.59 7.24
CA ALA A 41 -12.26 -10.85 6.22
C ALA A 41 -13.39 -10.06 6.86
N SER A 42 -13.49 -8.77 6.53
CA SER A 42 -14.65 -7.95 6.90
C SER A 42 -15.69 -8.03 5.77
N TYR A 43 -16.97 -8.07 6.12
CA TYR A 43 -18.05 -8.15 5.14
C TYR A 43 -19.20 -7.20 5.48
N SER A 44 -19.95 -6.84 4.45
CA SER A 44 -21.15 -6.02 4.55
C SER A 44 -22.15 -6.49 3.49
N ILE A 45 -23.42 -6.63 3.87
CA ILE A 45 -24.52 -7.13 3.03
C ILE A 45 -25.58 -6.05 2.91
N GLY A 46 -26.16 -5.90 1.72
CA GLY A 46 -27.24 -4.93 1.48
C GLY A 46 -26.76 -3.48 1.42
N GLN A 47 -25.50 -3.26 1.07
CA GLN A 47 -24.98 -1.93 0.76
C GLN A 47 -25.68 -1.40 -0.51
N VAL A 48 -26.37 -0.26 -0.38
CA VAL A 48 -27.07 0.38 -1.51
C VAL A 48 -26.12 1.15 -2.43
N ASP A 49 -25.00 1.63 -1.90
CA ASP A 49 -23.99 2.39 -2.63
C ASP A 49 -22.88 1.46 -3.13
N TYR A 50 -23.07 0.78 -4.26
CA TYR A 50 -22.05 -0.08 -4.88
C TYR A 50 -21.83 0.23 -6.37
N ILE A 51 -22.44 1.30 -6.86
CA ILE A 51 -22.45 1.60 -8.29
C ILE A 51 -21.06 2.07 -8.72
N VAL A 52 -20.56 1.45 -9.79
CA VAL A 52 -19.37 1.89 -10.52
C VAL A 52 -19.80 2.92 -11.54
N GLN A 53 -19.40 4.17 -11.34
CA GLN A 53 -19.61 5.25 -12.30
C GLN A 53 -18.38 5.37 -13.19
N THR A 54 -18.55 5.29 -14.51
CA THR A 54 -17.45 5.43 -15.48
C THR A 54 -17.71 6.62 -16.39
N GLY A 55 -16.71 7.49 -16.57
CA GLY A 55 -16.77 8.63 -17.49
C GLY A 55 -15.40 8.99 -18.04
N ALA A 56 -15.34 10.03 -18.88
CA ALA A 56 -14.09 10.48 -19.52
C ALA A 56 -12.99 10.90 -18.52
N GLY A 57 -13.35 11.22 -17.26
CA GLY A 57 -12.42 11.53 -16.17
C GLY A 57 -11.96 10.33 -15.34
N GLY A 58 -12.34 9.10 -15.70
CA GLY A 58 -12.01 7.87 -14.98
C GLY A 58 -13.22 7.18 -14.36
N THR A 59 -12.93 6.29 -13.41
CA THR A 59 -13.94 5.46 -12.74
C THR A 59 -14.02 5.84 -11.27
N ALA A 60 -15.24 6.06 -10.77
CA ALA A 60 -15.52 6.26 -9.37
C ALA A 60 -16.39 5.10 -8.87
N ASN A 61 -15.87 4.35 -7.91
CA ASN A 61 -16.56 3.22 -7.30
C ASN A 61 -17.23 3.70 -6.01
N GLN A 62 -18.56 3.62 -5.92
CA GLN A 62 -19.25 3.86 -4.67
C GLN A 62 -19.04 2.70 -3.69
N GLY A 63 -19.04 3.01 -2.41
CA GLY A 63 -18.98 2.02 -1.35
C GLY A 63 -17.87 2.21 -0.32
N VAL A 64 -17.97 1.42 0.75
CA VAL A 64 -17.17 1.66 1.97
C VAL A 64 -16.07 0.60 2.18
N GLN A 65 -16.23 -0.59 1.61
CA GLN A 65 -15.25 -1.69 1.66
C GLN A 65 -14.47 -1.74 0.33
N GLN A 66 -13.40 -0.96 0.21
CA GLN A 66 -12.48 -1.04 -0.93
C GLN A 66 -11.21 -1.79 -0.52
N PRO A 67 -10.94 -2.98 -1.08
CA PRO A 67 -9.70 -3.69 -0.78
C PRO A 67 -8.53 -2.88 -1.33
N TYR A 68 -7.57 -2.56 -0.46
CA TYR A 68 -6.29 -2.03 -0.89
C TYR A 68 -5.42 -3.21 -1.36
N GLU A 69 -5.36 -3.42 -2.67
CA GLU A 69 -4.61 -4.53 -3.23
C GLU A 69 -3.17 -4.13 -3.55
N ILE A 70 -2.21 -4.73 -2.82
CA ILE A 70 -0.78 -4.64 -3.14
C ILE A 70 -0.44 -5.80 -4.09
N LEU A 71 -0.54 -5.53 -5.38
CA LEU A 71 -0.17 -6.50 -6.41
C LEU A 71 1.37 -6.57 -6.52
N THR A 72 1.93 -7.73 -6.20
CA THR A 72 3.24 -8.12 -6.73
C THR A 72 3.02 -8.69 -8.12
N LEU A 73 3.44 -7.95 -9.14
CA LEU A 73 3.31 -8.41 -10.51
C LEU A 73 4.42 -9.46 -10.74
N GLY A 74 4.00 -10.71 -10.96
CA GLY A 74 4.91 -11.81 -11.27
C GLY A 74 5.76 -11.48 -12.49
N GLY A 75 7.04 -11.84 -12.45
CA GLY A 75 7.91 -11.79 -13.63
C GLY A 75 7.31 -12.66 -14.74
N LEU A 76 7.40 -12.18 -15.98
CA LEU A 76 6.94 -12.92 -17.17
C LEU A 76 7.53 -14.34 -17.12
N SER A 77 6.63 -15.32 -17.07
CA SER A 77 6.83 -16.77 -17.00
C SER A 77 8.24 -17.28 -17.34
N GLU A 78 9.13 -17.32 -16.35
CA GLU A 78 10.24 -18.28 -16.35
C GLU A 78 10.30 -19.00 -15.00
N THR A 79 9.99 -20.28 -15.04
CA THR A 79 9.73 -21.19 -13.92
C THR A 79 10.95 -21.41 -13.00
N ASN A 80 12.11 -20.81 -13.29
CA ASN A 80 13.39 -21.09 -12.66
C ASN A 80 14.01 -19.94 -11.84
N ILE A 81 13.40 -18.76 -11.77
CA ILE A 81 13.93 -17.66 -10.93
C ILE A 81 12.90 -17.29 -9.86
N GLN A 82 12.93 -18.00 -8.73
CA GLN A 82 12.17 -17.65 -7.54
C GLN A 82 12.95 -16.62 -6.71
N LEU A 83 12.88 -15.35 -7.08
CA LEU A 83 13.49 -14.28 -6.29
C LEU A 83 12.57 -13.89 -5.11
N GLU A 84 13.02 -14.22 -3.90
CA GLU A 84 12.43 -13.73 -2.65
C GLU A 84 12.82 -12.27 -2.44
N ALA A 85 11.92 -11.36 -2.80
CA ALA A 85 12.08 -9.92 -2.59
C ALA A 85 10.79 -9.27 -2.11
N VAL A 86 10.93 -8.26 -1.26
CA VAL A 86 9.85 -7.46 -0.67
C VAL A 86 10.22 -5.97 -0.69
N VAL A 87 9.19 -5.11 -0.65
CA VAL A 87 9.33 -3.65 -0.66
C VAL A 87 8.54 -3.02 0.47
N PHE A 88 9.14 -2.10 1.22
CA PHE A 88 8.47 -1.41 2.33
C PHE A 88 9.12 -0.06 2.65
N PRO A 89 8.38 0.93 3.18
CA PRO A 89 6.93 0.94 3.32
C PRO A 89 6.24 1.13 1.96
N ASN A 90 5.02 0.61 1.81
CA ASN A 90 4.16 0.86 0.65
C ASN A 90 2.70 0.92 1.14
N PRO A 91 2.02 2.08 1.11
CA PRO A 91 2.44 3.37 0.53
C PRO A 91 3.66 4.03 1.17
N THR A 92 4.27 4.99 0.48
CA THR A 92 5.41 5.80 0.96
C THR A 92 5.21 7.29 0.72
N THR A 93 6.00 8.12 1.41
CA THR A 93 6.07 9.59 1.22
C THR A 93 7.41 10.04 0.64
N SER A 94 8.51 9.34 0.91
CA SER A 94 9.85 9.79 0.50
C SER A 94 10.71 8.70 -0.13
N GLY A 95 10.47 7.43 0.16
CA GLY A 95 11.31 6.37 -0.36
C GLY A 95 10.94 5.00 0.21
N ILE A 96 11.51 3.97 -0.38
CA ILE A 96 11.28 2.59 0.05
C ILE A 96 12.61 1.87 0.28
N MET A 97 12.52 0.76 0.99
CA MET A 97 13.53 -0.26 1.10
C MET A 97 13.12 -1.45 0.24
N LEU A 98 13.96 -1.80 -0.72
CA LEU A 98 13.89 -3.07 -1.44
C LEU A 98 14.78 -4.08 -0.71
N SER A 99 14.16 -5.12 -0.17
CA SER A 99 14.85 -6.22 0.52
C SER A 99 14.81 -7.47 -0.34
N ILE A 100 15.97 -8.02 -0.68
CA ILE A 100 16.15 -9.19 -1.52
C ILE A 100 16.93 -10.24 -0.75
N LYS A 101 16.35 -11.43 -0.61
CA LYS A 101 17.01 -12.60 -0.04
C LYS A 101 17.68 -13.37 -1.17
N GLU A 102 18.88 -12.94 -1.49
CA GLU A 102 19.73 -13.51 -2.53
C GLU A 102 21.19 -13.50 -2.02
N THR A 103 21.99 -14.45 -2.48
CA THR A 103 23.42 -14.53 -2.18
C THR A 103 24.27 -14.01 -3.34
N ASP A 104 23.77 -14.14 -4.58
CA ASP A 104 24.42 -13.63 -5.78
C ASP A 104 23.70 -12.41 -6.40
N PHE A 105 24.32 -11.25 -6.20
CA PHE A 105 23.91 -9.94 -6.72
C PHE A 105 24.50 -9.62 -8.10
N SER A 106 25.25 -10.54 -8.71
CA SER A 106 25.79 -10.33 -10.04
C SER A 106 24.67 -10.08 -11.05
N GLN A 107 24.88 -9.07 -11.90
CA GLN A 107 23.93 -8.65 -12.95
C GLN A 107 22.51 -8.37 -12.43
N LEU A 108 22.36 -8.02 -11.14
CA LEU A 108 21.10 -7.66 -10.54
C LEU A 108 20.93 -6.13 -10.54
N SER A 109 19.79 -5.65 -11.02
CA SER A 109 19.46 -4.23 -11.05
C SER A 109 17.99 -4.03 -10.75
N TYR A 110 17.62 -2.81 -10.35
CA TYR A 110 16.23 -2.38 -10.35
C TYR A 110 16.03 -1.27 -11.37
N THR A 111 14.78 -1.12 -11.78
CA THR A 111 14.33 -0.04 -12.65
C THR A 111 13.00 0.48 -12.15
N VAL A 112 12.87 1.80 -12.07
CA VAL A 112 11.64 2.49 -11.64
C VAL A 112 10.97 3.12 -12.86
N TYR A 113 9.69 2.81 -13.05
CA TYR A 113 8.85 3.35 -14.11
C TYR A 113 7.67 4.14 -13.53
N SER A 114 7.27 5.21 -14.23
CA SER A 114 5.98 5.87 -13.99
C SER A 114 4.82 5.03 -14.55
N VAL A 115 3.58 5.42 -14.25
CA VAL A 115 2.38 4.75 -14.82
C VAL A 115 2.28 4.88 -16.34
N GLU A 116 2.86 5.92 -16.93
CA GLU A 116 2.95 6.11 -18.39
C GLU A 116 4.08 5.26 -19.02
N GLY A 117 4.80 4.47 -18.23
CA GLY A 117 5.93 3.65 -18.69
C GLY A 117 7.24 4.42 -18.85
N LYS A 118 7.33 5.67 -18.38
CA LYS A 118 8.57 6.45 -18.44
C LYS A 118 9.60 5.88 -17.46
N LEU A 119 10.82 5.63 -17.94
CA LEU A 119 11.96 5.28 -17.11
C LEU A 119 12.38 6.47 -16.22
N LEU A 120 12.38 6.29 -14.90
CA LEU A 120 12.70 7.33 -13.92
C LEU A 120 14.03 7.10 -13.20
N ASP A 121 14.34 5.86 -12.84
CA ASP A 121 15.60 5.48 -12.21
C ASP A 121 16.01 4.07 -12.61
N LYS A 122 17.31 3.80 -12.67
CA LYS A 122 17.88 2.48 -12.94
C LYS A 122 19.23 2.37 -12.26
N ARG A 123 19.37 1.40 -11.35
CA ARG A 123 20.63 1.16 -10.62
C ARG A 123 20.89 -0.32 -10.39
N ASN A 124 22.15 -0.66 -10.22
CA ASN A 124 22.57 -1.99 -9.80
C ASN A 124 22.22 -2.21 -8.32
N ILE A 125 21.88 -3.45 -7.98
CA ILE A 125 21.63 -3.88 -6.61
C ILE A 125 22.89 -4.59 -6.15
N ALA A 126 23.58 -4.04 -5.16
CA ALA A 126 24.82 -4.61 -4.62
C ALA A 126 24.60 -5.33 -3.27
N ASN A 127 23.50 -5.03 -2.58
CA ASN A 127 23.26 -5.47 -1.21
C ASN A 127 21.84 -6.04 -1.07
N GLN A 128 21.64 -6.88 -0.05
CA GLN A 128 20.33 -7.42 0.34
C GLN A 128 19.29 -6.32 0.57
N GLN A 129 19.72 -5.17 1.09
CA GLN A 129 18.86 -4.01 1.31
C GLN A 129 19.32 -2.85 0.44
N THR A 130 18.40 -2.33 -0.36
CA THR A 130 18.64 -1.19 -1.26
C THR A 130 17.58 -0.13 -1.03
N GLN A 131 18.00 1.06 -0.61
CA GLN A 131 17.12 2.20 -0.47
C GLN A 131 16.87 2.84 -1.85
N ILE A 132 15.60 3.09 -2.15
CA ILE A 132 15.15 3.76 -3.37
C ILE A 132 14.47 5.07 -2.94
N ASP A 133 15.12 6.18 -3.26
CA ASP A 133 14.61 7.52 -2.94
C ASP A 133 13.57 7.94 -3.98
N LEU A 134 12.40 8.32 -3.50
CA LEU A 134 11.26 8.79 -4.29
C LEU A 134 10.87 10.22 -3.89
N LYS A 135 11.65 10.91 -3.04
CA LYS A 135 11.30 12.23 -2.47
C LYS A 135 11.00 13.28 -3.53
N ASN A 136 11.73 13.24 -4.64
CA ASN A 136 11.57 14.19 -5.74
C ASN A 136 10.58 13.71 -6.82
N PHE A 137 9.91 12.58 -6.60
CA PHE A 137 8.93 12.02 -7.53
C PHE A 137 7.55 12.59 -7.18
N ALA A 138 6.71 12.80 -8.18
CA ALA A 138 5.34 13.28 -7.98
C ALA A 138 4.49 12.26 -7.21
N ASN A 139 3.35 12.68 -6.65
CA ASN A 139 2.42 11.74 -6.04
C ASN A 139 1.73 10.90 -7.10
N GLY A 140 1.63 9.60 -6.87
CA GLY A 140 1.14 8.67 -7.87
C GLY A 140 1.63 7.23 -7.68
N ASN A 141 1.34 6.40 -8.67
CA ASN A 141 1.77 5.00 -8.71
C ASN A 141 3.08 4.87 -9.50
N TYR A 142 3.91 3.92 -9.10
CA TYR A 142 5.18 3.59 -9.73
C TYR A 142 5.35 2.08 -9.84
N PHE A 143 6.12 1.64 -10.82
CA PHE A 143 6.47 0.23 -10.97
C PHE A 143 7.98 0.05 -10.79
N ILE A 144 8.36 -0.82 -9.86
CA ILE A 144 9.76 -1.17 -9.62
C ILE A 144 9.98 -2.59 -10.14
N SER A 145 10.73 -2.70 -11.23
CA SER A 145 11.13 -3.98 -11.82
C SER A 145 12.51 -4.37 -11.32
N VAL A 146 12.64 -5.58 -10.79
CA VAL A 146 13.93 -6.22 -10.51
C VAL A 146 14.34 -7.04 -11.74
N ILE A 147 15.58 -6.84 -12.18
CA ILE A 147 16.13 -7.41 -13.41
C ILE A 147 17.38 -8.21 -13.04
N LYS A 148 17.43 -9.49 -13.40
CA LYS A 148 18.61 -10.37 -13.30
C LYS A 148 18.97 -10.88 -14.68
N ASN A 149 20.24 -10.82 -15.08
CA ASN A 149 20.71 -11.27 -16.40
C ASN A 149 19.88 -10.69 -17.57
N ASN A 150 19.58 -9.39 -17.49
CA ASN A 150 18.73 -8.66 -18.44
C ASN A 150 17.27 -9.13 -18.57
N LYS A 151 16.79 -10.03 -17.71
CA LYS A 151 15.39 -10.46 -17.65
C LYS A 151 14.70 -9.87 -16.42
N GLN A 152 13.47 -9.40 -16.59
CA GLN A 152 12.64 -8.99 -15.45
C GLN A 152 12.22 -10.23 -14.66
N VAL A 153 12.61 -10.29 -13.40
CA VAL A 153 12.35 -11.44 -12.52
C VAL A 153 11.25 -11.15 -11.50
N LYS A 154 11.02 -9.87 -11.18
CA LYS A 154 9.95 -9.45 -10.26
C LYS A 154 9.55 -8.01 -10.51
N GLN A 155 8.30 -7.66 -10.23
CA GLN A 155 7.85 -6.27 -10.29
C GLN A 155 6.91 -5.93 -9.13
N PHE A 156 7.06 -4.71 -8.61
CA PHE A 156 6.26 -4.19 -7.51
C PHE A 156 5.54 -2.92 -7.94
N LYS A 157 4.26 -2.79 -7.59
CA LYS A 157 3.54 -1.50 -7.65
C LYS A 157 3.75 -0.75 -6.34
N ILE A 158 4.25 0.48 -6.41
CA ILE A 158 4.48 1.38 -5.28
C ILE A 158 3.52 2.55 -5.37
N ILE A 159 2.97 2.97 -4.23
CA ILE A 159 2.09 4.13 -4.14
C ILE A 159 2.79 5.23 -3.32
N LYS A 160 2.97 6.42 -3.91
CA LYS A 160 3.53 7.60 -3.24
C LYS A 160 2.43 8.62 -2.95
N ASN A 161 2.26 8.98 -1.68
CA ASN A 161 1.09 9.75 -1.21
C ASN A 161 1.35 11.22 -0.86
N GLN A 162 2.59 11.70 -0.70
CA GLN A 162 2.90 13.10 -0.37
C GLN A 162 4.22 13.57 -0.96
#